data_AF-A0A1F7X3R4-F1
#
_entry.id   AF-A0A1F7X3R4-F1
#
_cell.length_a   1.000
_cell.length_b   1.000
_cell.length_c   1.000
_cell.angle_alpha   90.00
_cell.angle_beta   90.00
_cell.angle_gamma   90.00
#
_symmetry.space_group_name_H-M   'P 1'
#
loop_
_entity.id
_entity.type
_entity.pdbx_description
1 polymer ?
#
loop_
_entity_poly.entity_id
_entity_poly.type
_entity_poly.pdbx_seq_one_letter_code
_entity_poly.pdbx_strand_id
1 'polypeptide(L)'
;MKKILLGLLAVVVVAGGVAGLAAYEAHIINVTAKIENALSVIPDEIMFGTVFPQEQLSRNLNIALSQSFLEEDRVDDVSYTIKQKPKPKPGAGLPDGAEETTMHEYCLENPEDTVRCYYNLCPYLHKTPDGTPANDGIEEVGGMIAGYLAKSAQDISDEWVIDLHVPCFAGMCDQTYDESVYGEPLPVELEHEEFGCDLWIEVTGVSVNYIDRVDIGNEISEAGHSLTGWGPIEPDTHGGNWGGCGNTNPCDLRTVYAYNEGTNNEGKDASFVLDFGMGASKELVLRILDGADVDDFIVKIDGVQVFSYNALGGGENWVEHRINVSSYNSLHTVRIVTTDYNTPGTWNYFNPYGHLGVDWAEIQ
;
A
#
# COMPACT_ATOMS: atom_id res chain seq x y z
N MET A 1 -68.82 5.46 29.06
CA MET A 1 -67.75 6.46 28.78
C MET A 1 -66.36 5.99 29.18
N LYS A 2 -66.12 5.43 30.38
CA LYS A 2 -64.78 4.92 30.80
C LYS A 2 -64.13 3.91 29.84
N LYS A 3 -64.89 3.00 29.22
CA LYS A 3 -64.36 1.97 28.30
C LYS A 3 -63.88 2.51 26.94
N ILE A 4 -64.44 3.63 26.49
CA ILE A 4 -64.06 4.27 25.22
C ILE A 4 -62.79 5.11 25.42
N LEU A 5 -62.66 5.77 26.58
CA LEU A 5 -61.50 6.57 26.93
C LEU A 5 -60.23 5.72 27.10
N LEU A 6 -60.34 4.52 27.70
CA LEU A 6 -59.23 3.57 27.83
C LEU A 6 -58.78 2.99 26.49
N GLY A 7 -59.71 2.77 25.54
CA GLY A 7 -59.37 2.33 24.19
C GLY A 7 -58.63 3.39 23.38
N LEU A 8 -59.05 4.65 23.48
CA LEU A 8 -58.38 5.78 22.83
C LEU A 8 -56.97 6.03 23.41
N LEU A 9 -56.81 5.91 24.73
CA LEU A 9 -55.50 6.05 25.36
C LEU A 9 -54.52 4.95 24.93
N ALA A 10 -55.01 3.71 24.80
CA ALA A 10 -54.19 2.59 24.34
C ALA A 10 -53.75 2.75 22.88
N VAL A 11 -54.62 3.23 22.00
CA VAL A 11 -54.28 3.49 20.59
C VAL A 11 -53.26 4.62 20.45
N VAL A 12 -53.37 5.69 21.26
CA VAL A 12 -52.40 6.79 21.25
C VAL A 12 -51.02 6.35 21.77
N VAL A 13 -50.97 5.49 22.80
CA VAL A 13 -49.71 4.94 23.33
C VAL A 13 -49.05 3.97 22.34
N VAL A 14 -49.84 3.15 21.64
CA VAL A 14 -49.31 2.25 20.59
C VAL A 14 -48.85 3.04 19.37
N ALA A 15 -49.62 4.02 18.90
CA ALA A 15 -49.22 4.85 17.75
C ALA A 15 -48.00 5.74 18.06
N GLY A 16 -47.91 6.31 19.27
CA GLY A 16 -46.75 7.07 19.72
C GLY A 16 -45.52 6.19 19.99
N GLY A 17 -45.72 4.95 20.45
CA GLY A 17 -44.65 3.97 20.68
C GLY A 17 -44.05 3.40 19.39
N VAL A 18 -44.85 3.26 18.33
CA VAL A 18 -44.37 2.81 17.00
C VAL A 18 -43.64 3.93 16.26
N ALA A 19 -43.99 5.20 16.47
CA ALA A 19 -43.26 6.34 15.92
C ALA A 19 -41.95 6.65 16.68
N GLY A 20 -41.83 6.21 17.93
CA GLY A 20 -40.65 6.43 18.78
C GLY A 20 -39.55 5.37 18.67
N LEU A 21 -39.75 4.34 17.85
CA LEU A 21 -38.78 3.27 17.63
C LEU A 21 -38.51 3.12 16.13
N ALA A 22 -37.26 3.43 15.75
CA ALA A 22 -36.63 3.20 14.44
C ALA A 22 -36.73 4.35 13.41
N ALA A 23 -36.22 5.52 13.76
CA ALA A 23 -35.26 6.17 12.85
C ALA A 23 -33.87 5.64 13.23
N TYR A 24 -33.53 4.44 12.75
CA TYR A 24 -32.15 3.97 12.79
C TYR A 24 -31.53 4.47 11.49
N GLU A 25 -30.88 5.63 11.56
CA GLU A 25 -30.12 6.16 10.44
C GLU A 25 -28.78 5.43 10.44
N ALA A 26 -28.67 4.43 9.57
CA ALA A 26 -27.43 3.71 9.34
C ALA A 26 -26.87 4.16 7.99
N HIS A 27 -25.67 4.72 8.03
CA HIS A 27 -24.88 4.94 6.82
C HIS A 27 -23.99 3.72 6.61
N ILE A 28 -24.08 3.12 5.43
CA ILE A 28 -23.16 2.07 5.00
C ILE A 28 -22.12 2.77 4.12
N ILE A 29 -20.87 2.78 4.57
CA ILE A 29 -19.73 3.22 3.77
C ILE A 29 -19.12 1.95 3.17
N ASN A 30 -19.06 1.87 1.84
CA ASN A 30 -18.43 0.76 1.16
C ASN A 30 -16.92 0.96 1.19
N VAL A 31 -16.21 0.10 1.92
CA VAL A 31 -14.75 0.08 1.97
C VAL A 31 -14.29 -1.17 1.25
N THR A 32 -13.50 -0.99 0.20
CA THR A 32 -12.87 -2.08 -0.56
C THR A 32 -11.39 -1.78 -0.70
N ALA A 33 -10.55 -2.78 -0.53
CA ALA A 33 -9.11 -2.69 -0.82
C ALA A 33 -8.68 -3.95 -1.58
N LYS A 34 -7.77 -3.78 -2.54
CA LYS A 34 -7.06 -4.90 -3.16
C LYS A 34 -5.79 -5.14 -2.36
N ILE A 35 -5.65 -6.32 -1.78
CA ILE A 35 -4.46 -6.71 -1.03
C ILE A 35 -3.60 -7.55 -1.95
N GLU A 36 -2.39 -7.08 -2.22
CA GLU A 36 -1.41 -7.72 -3.11
C GLU A 36 -0.08 -7.86 -2.39
N ASN A 37 0.73 -8.82 -2.81
CA ASN A 37 2.08 -9.01 -2.27
C ASN A 37 3.02 -7.94 -2.84
N ALA A 38 3.91 -7.38 -2.02
CA ALA A 38 4.94 -6.44 -2.49
C ALA A 38 6.12 -7.14 -3.18
N LEU A 39 6.37 -8.40 -2.84
CA LEU A 39 7.49 -9.19 -3.34
C LEU A 39 7.01 -10.41 -4.14
N SER A 40 7.82 -10.83 -5.10
CA SER A 40 7.80 -12.11 -5.79
C SER A 40 9.04 -12.90 -5.36
N VAL A 41 8.84 -14.08 -4.76
CA VAL A 41 9.93 -14.91 -4.22
C VAL A 41 9.95 -16.23 -4.98
N ILE A 42 11.09 -16.58 -5.60
CA ILE A 42 11.23 -17.78 -6.44
C ILE A 42 12.52 -18.52 -6.08
N PRO A 43 12.52 -19.85 -5.89
CA PRO A 43 11.37 -20.76 -5.98
C PRO A 43 10.50 -20.74 -4.72
N ASP A 44 9.28 -21.27 -4.82
CA ASP A 44 8.37 -21.47 -3.68
C ASP A 44 8.90 -22.51 -2.67
N GLU A 45 9.75 -23.43 -3.13
CA GLU A 45 10.38 -24.47 -2.30
C GLU A 45 11.80 -24.78 -2.76
N ILE A 46 12.71 -24.96 -1.79
CA ILE A 46 14.07 -25.43 -2.03
C ILE A 46 14.19 -26.86 -1.48
N MET A 47 14.41 -27.82 -2.38
CA MET A 47 14.67 -29.22 -2.02
C MET A 47 16.13 -29.58 -2.26
N PHE A 48 16.81 -30.02 -1.20
CA PHE A 48 18.16 -30.58 -1.28
C PHE A 48 18.16 -32.08 -1.57
N GLY A 49 17.08 -32.79 -1.24
CA GLY A 49 16.96 -34.24 -1.44
C GLY A 49 17.78 -35.03 -0.41
N THR A 50 18.24 -36.22 -0.80
CA THR A 50 19.18 -37.00 0.02
C THR A 50 20.57 -36.39 -0.08
N VAL A 51 21.16 -36.10 1.08
CA VAL A 51 22.49 -35.52 1.22
C VAL A 51 23.37 -36.41 2.09
N PHE A 52 24.69 -36.24 2.01
CA PHE A 52 25.65 -37.03 2.74
C PHE A 52 26.51 -36.17 3.69
N PRO A 53 27.02 -36.73 4.81
CA PRO A 53 27.89 -36.02 5.74
C PRO A 53 29.01 -35.25 5.05
N GLN A 54 29.20 -33.99 5.46
CA GLN A 54 30.22 -33.06 4.96
C GLN A 54 30.05 -32.58 3.51
N GLU A 55 28.91 -32.86 2.88
CA GLU A 55 28.55 -32.21 1.62
C GLU A 55 28.24 -30.73 1.81
N GLN A 56 28.52 -29.93 0.78
CA GLN A 56 28.08 -28.54 0.66
C GLN A 56 27.26 -28.42 -0.62
N LEU A 57 26.02 -27.95 -0.49
CA LEU A 57 25.10 -27.81 -1.61
C LEU A 57 24.54 -26.40 -1.64
N SER A 58 24.53 -25.79 -2.82
CA SER A 58 23.99 -24.44 -3.02
C SER A 58 22.71 -24.48 -3.84
N ARG A 59 21.76 -23.59 -3.54
CA ARG A 59 20.53 -23.34 -4.29
C ARG A 59 20.28 -21.84 -4.38
N ASN A 60 19.74 -21.39 -5.50
CA ASN A 60 19.44 -19.98 -5.70
C ASN A 60 18.03 -19.66 -5.20
N LEU A 61 17.89 -18.47 -4.64
CA LEU A 61 16.65 -17.83 -4.24
C LEU A 61 16.65 -16.42 -4.83
N ASN A 62 15.60 -16.06 -5.56
CA ASN A 62 15.40 -14.74 -6.12
C ASN A 62 14.26 -14.05 -5.38
N ILE A 63 14.49 -12.82 -4.95
CA ILE A 63 13.50 -11.96 -4.29
C ILE A 63 13.40 -10.70 -5.12
N ALA A 64 12.26 -10.48 -5.76
CA ALA A 64 12.03 -9.34 -6.62
C ALA A 64 10.80 -8.55 -6.19
N LEU A 65 10.68 -7.31 -6.66
CA LEU A 65 9.41 -6.58 -6.58
C LEU A 65 8.35 -7.36 -7.37
N SER A 66 7.16 -7.48 -6.79
CA SER A 66 6.05 -8.14 -7.48
C SER A 66 5.57 -7.29 -8.66
N GLN A 67 4.90 -7.94 -9.62
CA GLN A 67 4.30 -7.21 -10.74
C GLN A 67 3.27 -6.16 -10.26
N SER A 68 2.48 -6.47 -9.24
CA SER A 68 1.50 -5.54 -8.68
C SER A 68 2.16 -4.37 -7.95
N PHE A 69 3.35 -4.53 -7.37
CA PHE A 69 4.12 -3.43 -6.79
C PHE A 69 4.77 -2.55 -7.87
N LEU A 70 5.27 -3.17 -8.95
CA LEU A 70 5.85 -2.46 -10.09
C LEU A 70 4.81 -1.60 -10.83
N GLU A 71 3.56 -2.06 -10.91
CA GLU A 71 2.44 -1.35 -11.55
C GLU A 71 1.82 -0.26 -10.67
N GLU A 72 2.16 -0.22 -9.37
CA GLU A 72 1.61 0.74 -8.41
C GLU A 72 2.51 1.98 -8.31
N ASP A 73 2.03 3.13 -8.79
CA ASP A 73 2.80 4.38 -8.84
C ASP A 73 3.09 4.99 -7.46
N ARG A 74 2.24 4.73 -6.46
CA ARG A 74 2.31 5.40 -5.14
C ARG A 74 3.49 4.95 -4.26
N VAL A 75 4.06 3.78 -4.54
CA VAL A 75 5.14 3.15 -3.77
C VAL A 75 6.46 3.19 -4.53
N ASP A 76 7.60 3.10 -3.86
CA ASP A 76 8.91 3.06 -4.53
C ASP A 76 9.77 1.89 -4.06
N ASP A 77 9.88 1.75 -2.74
CA ASP A 77 10.86 0.88 -2.12
C ASP A 77 10.20 -0.20 -1.28
N VAL A 78 10.86 -1.35 -1.18
CA VAL A 78 10.54 -2.43 -0.25
C VAL A 78 11.79 -2.78 0.54
N SER A 79 11.68 -2.75 1.86
CA SER A 79 12.68 -3.35 2.76
C SER A 79 12.16 -4.70 3.25
N TYR A 80 13.04 -5.69 3.34
CA TYR A 80 12.68 -7.02 3.81
C TYR A 80 13.81 -7.69 4.58
N THR A 81 13.48 -8.77 5.29
CA THR A 81 14.46 -9.63 5.99
C THR A 81 14.22 -11.11 5.67
N ILE A 82 15.28 -11.92 5.69
CA ILE A 82 15.18 -13.38 5.51
C ILE A 82 15.50 -14.08 6.84
N LYS A 83 14.46 -14.62 7.49
CA LYS A 83 14.59 -15.37 8.74
C LYS A 83 14.65 -16.87 8.45
N GLN A 84 15.27 -17.63 9.35
CA GLN A 84 15.23 -19.09 9.35
C GLN A 84 14.35 -19.55 10.51
N LYS A 85 13.37 -20.40 10.24
CA LYS A 85 12.45 -20.93 11.26
C LYS A 85 12.41 -22.45 11.20
N PRO A 86 12.41 -23.16 12.34
CA PRO A 86 12.20 -24.61 12.36
C PRO A 86 10.91 -24.99 11.62
N LYS A 87 10.99 -26.02 10.76
CA LYS A 87 9.90 -26.38 9.84
C LYS A 87 8.88 -27.31 10.52
N PRO A 88 7.58 -26.95 10.56
CA PRO A 88 6.51 -27.86 10.94
C PRO A 88 6.30 -28.97 9.88
N LYS A 89 5.88 -30.15 10.31
CA LYS A 89 5.50 -31.24 9.40
C LYS A 89 4.18 -30.93 8.70
N PRO A 90 3.99 -31.36 7.43
CA PRO A 90 2.75 -31.13 6.71
C PRO A 90 1.53 -31.65 7.47
N GLY A 91 0.51 -30.80 7.64
CA GLY A 91 -0.71 -31.16 8.37
C GLY A 91 -0.57 -31.19 9.90
N ALA A 92 0.59 -30.83 10.46
CA ALA A 92 0.73 -30.65 11.90
C ALA A 92 -0.11 -29.46 12.37
N GLY A 93 -0.91 -29.70 13.41
CA GLY A 93 -1.62 -28.67 14.15
C GLY A 93 -1.05 -28.52 15.55
N LEU A 94 -1.32 -27.36 16.15
CA LEU A 94 -0.98 -27.11 17.55
C LEU A 94 -1.63 -28.16 18.45
N PRO A 95 -0.97 -28.58 19.55
CA PRO A 95 -1.60 -29.45 20.53
C PRO A 95 -2.81 -28.76 21.18
N ASP A 96 -3.79 -29.57 21.59
CA ASP A 96 -4.99 -29.07 22.26
C ASP A 96 -4.62 -28.24 23.51
N GLY A 97 -5.12 -27.00 23.56
CA GLY A 97 -4.84 -26.08 24.66
C GLY A 97 -3.54 -25.28 24.53
N ALA A 98 -2.84 -25.34 23.39
CA ALA A 98 -1.80 -24.37 23.07
C ALA A 98 -2.44 -22.96 22.95
N GLU A 99 -1.93 -22.00 23.70
CA GLU A 99 -2.36 -20.60 23.60
C GLU A 99 -1.60 -19.87 22.48
N GLU A 100 -2.30 -18.93 21.82
CA GLU A 100 -1.91 -18.02 20.73
C GLU A 100 -0.43 -18.05 20.27
N THR A 101 -0.04 -19.11 19.55
CA THR A 101 1.29 -19.23 18.93
C THR A 101 1.17 -19.78 17.51
N THR A 102 2.18 -19.57 16.68
CA THR A 102 2.28 -20.20 15.35
C THR A 102 2.93 -21.57 15.45
N MET A 103 2.72 -22.44 14.45
CA MET A 103 3.42 -23.74 14.41
C MET A 103 4.95 -23.59 14.37
N HIS A 104 5.46 -22.54 13.72
CA HIS A 104 6.90 -22.25 13.68
C HIS A 104 7.46 -21.86 15.05
N GLU A 105 6.75 -21.03 15.81
CA GLU A 105 7.12 -20.68 17.19
C GLU A 105 7.03 -21.90 18.12
N TYR A 106 5.97 -22.70 18.00
CA TYR A 106 5.85 -23.97 18.72
C TYR A 106 7.06 -24.89 18.46
N CYS A 107 7.46 -25.07 17.20
CA CYS A 107 8.60 -25.92 16.84
C CYS A 107 9.94 -25.35 17.29
N LEU A 108 10.05 -24.03 17.43
CA LEU A 108 11.22 -23.39 18.02
C LEU A 108 11.34 -23.69 19.52
N GLU A 109 10.23 -23.66 20.25
CA GLU A 109 10.19 -23.93 21.69
C GLU A 109 10.22 -25.43 22.03
N ASN A 110 9.74 -26.28 21.11
CA ASN A 110 9.58 -27.72 21.31
C ASN A 110 10.31 -28.53 20.21
N PRO A 111 11.64 -28.39 20.06
CA PRO A 111 12.39 -29.04 18.99
C PRO A 111 12.38 -30.58 19.06
N GLU A 112 12.05 -31.14 20.23
CA GLU A 112 11.96 -32.60 20.44
C GLU A 112 10.58 -33.19 20.06
N ASP A 113 9.56 -32.37 19.74
CA ASP A 113 8.27 -32.87 19.26
C ASP A 113 8.36 -33.26 17.78
N THR A 114 9.02 -34.38 17.52
CA THR A 114 9.28 -34.92 16.19
C THR A 114 8.01 -35.46 15.51
N VAL A 115 6.88 -35.51 16.21
CA VAL A 115 5.58 -35.81 15.60
C VAL A 115 5.08 -34.61 14.79
N ARG A 116 5.35 -33.39 15.26
CA ARG A 116 4.86 -32.14 14.66
C ARG A 116 5.92 -31.34 13.94
N CYS A 117 7.18 -31.49 14.33
CA CYS A 117 8.28 -30.68 13.85
C CYS A 117 9.32 -31.58 13.15
N TYR A 118 9.94 -31.05 12.11
CA TYR A 118 11.16 -31.67 11.58
C TYR A 118 12.32 -31.40 12.54
N TYR A 119 13.35 -32.26 12.50
CA TYR A 119 14.61 -31.92 13.14
C TYR A 119 15.18 -30.65 12.51
N ASN A 120 15.80 -29.81 13.34
CA ASN A 120 16.14 -28.44 12.94
C ASN A 120 17.31 -28.41 11.94
N LEU A 121 17.04 -28.00 10.70
CA LEU A 121 18.06 -27.80 9.68
C LEU A 121 18.67 -26.39 9.70
N CYS A 122 18.02 -25.44 10.38
CA CYS A 122 18.38 -24.02 10.28
C CYS A 122 19.83 -23.68 10.65
N PRO A 123 20.47 -24.29 11.68
CA PRO A 123 21.86 -24.00 12.03
C PRO A 123 22.87 -24.30 10.93
N TYR A 124 22.49 -25.14 9.97
CA TYR A 124 23.34 -25.64 8.88
C TYR A 124 23.07 -24.95 7.55
N LEU A 125 22.15 -23.98 7.53
CA LEU A 125 21.82 -23.19 6.35
C LEU A 125 22.47 -21.82 6.44
N HIS A 126 23.19 -21.45 5.39
CA HIS A 126 23.78 -20.13 5.21
C HIS A 126 23.07 -19.39 4.08
N LYS A 127 23.05 -18.06 4.18
CA LYS A 127 22.40 -17.16 3.23
C LYS A 127 23.46 -16.15 2.80
N THR A 128 23.75 -16.11 1.51
CA THR A 128 24.75 -15.22 0.94
C THR A 128 24.09 -14.37 -0.14
N PRO A 129 24.07 -13.03 -0.01
CA PRO A 129 23.61 -12.16 -1.09
C PRO A 129 24.64 -12.17 -2.24
N ASP A 130 24.20 -11.87 -3.45
CA ASP A 130 25.09 -11.59 -4.58
C ASP A 130 25.87 -10.26 -4.41
N GLY A 131 25.37 -9.38 -3.53
CA GLY A 131 25.96 -8.09 -3.16
C GLY A 131 25.89 -7.06 -4.29
N THR A 132 24.93 -7.17 -5.21
CA THR A 132 24.81 -6.29 -6.37
C THR A 132 23.35 -5.88 -6.65
N PRO A 133 22.94 -4.65 -6.27
CA PRO A 133 23.77 -3.53 -5.78
C PRO A 133 24.29 -3.67 -4.33
N ALA A 134 25.12 -2.72 -3.91
CA ALA A 134 25.83 -2.80 -2.62
C ALA A 134 24.91 -2.75 -1.38
N ASN A 135 23.61 -2.50 -1.57
CA ASN A 135 22.56 -2.54 -0.56
C ASN A 135 21.97 -3.94 -0.33
N ASP A 136 22.42 -4.94 -1.07
CA ASP A 136 21.89 -6.29 -0.99
C ASP A 136 22.55 -7.05 0.17
N GLY A 137 21.73 -7.51 1.09
CA GLY A 137 22.17 -8.29 2.23
C GLY A 137 23.03 -7.53 3.23
N ILE A 138 22.65 -6.28 3.52
CA ILE A 138 23.21 -5.53 4.65
C ILE A 138 22.87 -6.26 5.95
N GLU A 139 23.90 -6.62 6.72
CA GLU A 139 23.73 -7.17 8.06
C GLU A 139 23.31 -6.05 9.03
N GLU A 140 22.10 -6.14 9.57
CA GLU A 140 21.58 -5.20 10.56
C GLU A 140 22.05 -5.53 11.99
N VAL A 141 21.86 -4.55 12.88
CA VAL A 141 22.14 -4.69 14.32
C VAL A 141 21.28 -5.82 14.91
N GLY A 142 21.91 -6.96 15.19
CA GLY A 142 21.23 -8.17 15.67
C GLY A 142 21.45 -9.41 14.80
N GLY A 143 22.25 -9.31 13.73
CA GLY A 143 22.59 -10.44 12.86
C GLY A 143 21.47 -10.84 11.90
N MET A 144 20.46 -9.98 11.72
CA MET A 144 19.46 -10.16 10.67
C MET A 144 20.02 -9.60 9.37
N ILE A 145 19.94 -10.37 8.30
CA ILE A 145 20.32 -9.90 6.98
C ILE A 145 19.09 -9.27 6.34
N ALA A 146 19.20 -8.00 5.97
CA ALA A 146 18.16 -7.22 5.32
C ALA A 146 18.46 -7.05 3.82
N GLY A 147 17.40 -7.02 3.01
CA GLY A 147 17.44 -6.63 1.61
C GLY A 147 16.59 -5.39 1.36
N TYR A 148 16.91 -4.67 0.29
CA TYR A 148 16.28 -3.41 -0.07
C TYR A 148 16.14 -3.34 -1.58
N LEU A 149 14.91 -3.14 -2.06
CA LEU A 149 14.59 -3.01 -3.48
C LEU A 149 13.93 -1.66 -3.72
N ALA A 150 14.27 -0.97 -4.81
CA ALA A 150 13.77 0.35 -5.17
C ALA A 150 13.58 0.52 -6.68
N LYS A 151 12.37 0.90 -7.09
CA LYS A 151 12.07 1.20 -8.50
C LYS A 151 12.90 2.37 -9.03
N SER A 152 12.98 3.45 -8.26
CA SER A 152 13.75 4.65 -8.61
C SER A 152 15.25 4.39 -8.80
N ALA A 153 15.81 3.41 -8.10
CA ALA A 153 17.21 2.99 -8.23
C ALA A 153 17.44 1.95 -9.35
N GLN A 154 16.38 1.50 -10.03
CA GLN A 154 16.39 0.34 -10.94
C GLN A 154 16.88 -0.95 -10.28
N ASP A 155 16.67 -1.04 -8.97
CA ASP A 155 17.05 -2.16 -8.14
C ASP A 155 15.80 -2.94 -7.75
N ILE A 156 15.37 -3.84 -8.64
CA ILE A 156 14.05 -4.46 -8.54
C ILE A 156 14.12 -5.94 -8.16
N SER A 157 15.31 -6.47 -7.92
CA SER A 157 15.54 -7.89 -7.65
C SER A 157 16.89 -8.16 -7.01
N ASP A 158 16.89 -8.98 -5.97
CA ASP A 158 18.07 -9.52 -5.31
C ASP A 158 18.23 -11.00 -5.61
N GLU A 159 19.46 -11.44 -5.89
CA GLU A 159 19.81 -12.86 -5.95
C GLU A 159 20.52 -13.32 -4.66
N TRP A 160 20.05 -14.46 -4.14
CA TRP A 160 20.57 -15.08 -2.94
C TRP A 160 21.03 -16.50 -3.22
N VAL A 161 22.14 -16.88 -2.59
CA VAL A 161 22.61 -18.26 -2.52
C VAL A 161 22.29 -18.82 -1.14
N ILE A 162 21.57 -19.94 -1.13
CA ILE A 162 21.24 -20.72 0.07
C ILE A 162 22.15 -21.95 0.08
N ASP A 163 23.08 -21.95 1.02
CA ASP A 163 24.05 -23.04 1.17
C ASP A 163 23.63 -23.95 2.32
N LEU A 164 23.57 -25.24 2.05
CA LEU A 164 23.44 -26.28 3.06
C LEU A 164 24.82 -26.90 3.29
N HIS A 165 25.35 -26.72 4.50
CA HIS A 165 26.57 -27.39 4.95
C HIS A 165 26.19 -28.59 5.82
N VAL A 166 26.31 -29.79 5.28
CA VAL A 166 25.80 -31.00 5.94
C VAL A 166 26.77 -31.42 7.05
N PRO A 167 26.37 -31.42 8.34
CA PRO A 167 27.23 -31.87 9.42
C PRO A 167 27.50 -33.38 9.33
N CYS A 168 28.59 -33.82 9.97
CA CYS A 168 28.78 -35.24 10.27
C CYS A 168 27.92 -35.67 11.47
N PHE A 169 27.81 -36.98 11.68
CA PHE A 169 27.35 -37.50 12.97
C PHE A 169 28.49 -37.53 13.98
N ALA A 170 28.17 -37.30 15.25
CA ALA A 170 29.11 -37.26 16.35
C ALA A 170 29.95 -38.56 16.42
N GLY A 171 31.28 -38.41 16.46
CA GLY A 171 32.22 -39.53 16.44
C GLY A 171 32.45 -40.17 15.05
N MET A 172 31.81 -39.66 14.00
CA MET A 172 31.96 -40.11 12.61
C MET A 172 32.53 -39.04 11.67
N CYS A 173 32.92 -37.89 12.23
CA CYS A 173 33.54 -36.80 11.50
C CYS A 173 34.94 -37.18 11.02
N ASP A 174 35.36 -36.64 9.88
CA ASP A 174 36.73 -36.82 9.44
C ASP A 174 37.72 -36.01 10.30
N GLN A 175 39.02 -36.22 10.08
CA GLN A 175 40.06 -35.54 10.87
C GLN A 175 40.18 -34.03 10.58
N THR A 176 39.52 -33.56 9.52
CA THR A 176 39.55 -32.19 9.03
C THR A 176 38.24 -31.45 9.25
N TYR A 177 37.29 -32.06 9.96
CA TYR A 177 36.00 -31.47 10.25
C TYR A 177 36.15 -30.15 11.01
N ASP A 178 35.50 -29.12 10.47
CA ASP A 178 35.52 -27.78 11.02
C ASP A 178 34.09 -27.37 11.39
N GLU A 179 33.81 -27.35 12.70
CA GLU A 179 32.52 -26.94 13.26
C GLU A 179 32.15 -25.49 12.88
N SER A 180 33.14 -24.63 12.58
CA SER A 180 32.86 -23.27 12.13
C SER A 180 32.31 -23.21 10.69
N VAL A 181 32.53 -24.26 9.91
CA VAL A 181 32.02 -24.39 8.55
C VAL A 181 30.74 -25.22 8.53
N TYR A 182 30.74 -26.38 9.19
CA TYR A 182 29.66 -27.37 9.08
C TYR A 182 28.68 -27.38 10.26
N GLY A 183 28.87 -26.50 11.25
CA GLY A 183 28.09 -26.50 12.50
C GLY A 183 28.47 -27.64 13.45
N GLU A 184 27.72 -27.79 14.55
CA GLU A 184 27.94 -28.88 15.49
C GLU A 184 27.54 -30.24 14.88
N PRO A 185 28.33 -31.32 15.11
CA PRO A 185 27.98 -32.66 14.66
C PRO A 185 26.62 -33.11 15.19
N LEU A 186 25.84 -33.78 14.34
CA LEU A 186 24.55 -34.32 14.71
C LEU A 186 24.68 -35.53 15.65
N PRO A 187 23.74 -35.74 16.59
CA PRO A 187 23.66 -36.99 17.33
C PRO A 187 23.46 -38.19 16.40
N VAL A 188 24.15 -39.30 16.67
CA VAL A 188 24.19 -40.47 15.78
C VAL A 188 22.82 -41.14 15.63
N GLU A 189 21.95 -41.00 16.64
CA GLU A 189 20.59 -41.50 16.65
C GLU A 189 19.67 -40.81 15.63
N LEU A 190 20.10 -39.68 15.06
CA LEU A 190 19.37 -38.98 14.01
C LEU A 190 19.75 -39.44 12.60
N GLU A 191 20.56 -40.50 12.48
CA GLU A 191 20.87 -41.10 11.19
C GLU A 191 19.57 -41.57 10.51
N HIS A 192 19.40 -41.18 9.23
CA HIS A 192 18.21 -41.44 8.41
C HIS A 192 16.95 -40.64 8.76
N GLU A 193 17.02 -39.69 9.68
CA GLU A 193 15.89 -38.81 9.98
C GLU A 193 15.75 -37.66 8.95
N GLU A 194 14.55 -37.08 8.89
CA GLU A 194 14.26 -35.93 8.02
C GLU A 194 14.41 -34.60 8.78
N PHE A 195 15.13 -33.67 8.17
CA PHE A 195 15.41 -32.35 8.71
C PHE A 195 14.71 -31.27 7.87
N GLY A 196 14.36 -30.15 8.50
CA GLY A 196 13.67 -29.07 7.84
C GLY A 196 13.95 -27.70 8.46
N CYS A 197 13.94 -26.68 7.61
CA CYS A 197 13.96 -25.28 7.98
C CYS A 197 13.21 -24.51 6.89
N ASP A 198 12.37 -23.57 7.30
CA ASP A 198 11.72 -22.64 6.39
C ASP A 198 12.48 -21.31 6.37
N LEU A 199 12.69 -20.78 5.16
CA LEU A 199 13.11 -19.40 4.96
C LEU A 199 11.87 -18.52 4.97
N TRP A 200 11.82 -17.59 5.92
CA TRP A 200 10.69 -16.69 6.12
C TRP A 200 11.08 -15.29 5.67
N ILE A 201 10.63 -14.91 4.49
CA ILE A 201 10.83 -13.57 3.93
C ILE A 201 9.75 -12.65 4.50
N GLU A 202 10.16 -11.61 5.20
CA GLU A 202 9.27 -10.66 5.85
C GLU A 202 9.52 -9.26 5.32
N VAL A 203 8.49 -8.63 4.75
CA VAL A 203 8.51 -7.22 4.39
C VAL A 203 8.49 -6.40 5.68
N THR A 204 9.53 -5.59 5.87
CA THR A 204 9.71 -4.74 7.06
C THR A 204 9.36 -3.28 6.79
N GLY A 205 9.28 -2.88 5.52
CA GLY A 205 8.88 -1.52 5.15
C GLY A 205 8.51 -1.40 3.67
N VAL A 206 7.64 -0.44 3.38
CA VAL A 206 7.32 0.02 2.03
C VAL A 206 7.36 1.55 2.05
N SER A 207 8.13 2.18 1.18
CA SER A 207 8.13 3.64 1.05
C SER A 207 7.00 4.12 0.14
N VAL A 208 6.49 5.32 0.43
CA VAL A 208 5.56 6.05 -0.42
C VAL A 208 6.22 7.35 -0.88
N ASN A 209 5.98 7.75 -2.12
CA ASN A 209 6.69 8.86 -2.77
C ASN A 209 6.09 10.27 -2.51
N TYR A 210 5.26 10.41 -1.49
CA TYR A 210 4.63 11.68 -1.12
C TYR A 210 4.53 11.84 0.40
N ILE A 211 4.58 13.08 0.87
CA ILE A 211 4.31 13.47 2.27
C ILE A 211 2.82 13.36 2.56
N ASP A 212 1.99 13.84 1.64
CA ASP A 212 0.54 13.74 1.72
C ASP A 212 -0.05 13.79 0.31
N ARG A 213 -1.14 13.06 0.06
CA ARG A 213 -1.79 12.96 -1.26
C ARG A 213 -3.30 12.86 -1.09
N VAL A 214 -4.01 13.57 -1.95
CA VAL A 214 -5.45 13.42 -2.14
C VAL A 214 -5.72 13.09 -3.61
N ASP A 215 -6.46 12.01 -3.81
CA ASP A 215 -7.03 11.61 -5.09
C ASP A 215 -8.42 12.24 -5.23
N ILE A 216 -8.54 13.25 -6.08
CA ILE A 216 -9.70 14.14 -6.22
C ILE A 216 -10.70 13.49 -7.16
N GLY A 217 -11.74 12.89 -6.60
CA GLY A 217 -12.65 11.98 -7.29
C GLY A 217 -12.82 10.68 -6.52
N ASN A 218 -11.87 10.35 -5.64
CA ASN A 218 -11.90 9.16 -4.81
C ASN A 218 -12.42 9.48 -3.41
N GLU A 219 -13.69 9.17 -3.10
CA GLU A 219 -14.28 9.54 -1.80
C GLU A 219 -13.50 9.01 -0.58
N ILE A 220 -12.77 7.90 -0.72
CA ILE A 220 -11.93 7.35 0.36
C ILE A 220 -10.65 8.18 0.51
N SER A 221 -9.95 8.48 -0.59
CA SER A 221 -8.77 9.35 -0.52
C SER A 221 -9.12 10.76 -0.07
N GLU A 222 -10.31 11.25 -0.39
CA GLU A 222 -10.81 12.57 0.01
C GLU A 222 -11.16 12.62 1.51
N ALA A 223 -11.41 11.47 2.15
CA ALA A 223 -11.79 11.33 3.54
C ALA A 223 -10.61 11.66 4.49
N GLY A 224 -10.47 12.96 4.79
CA GLY A 224 -9.40 13.49 5.62
C GLY A 224 -8.93 14.87 5.18
N HIS A 225 -9.21 15.23 3.93
CA HIS A 225 -8.68 16.43 3.27
C HIS A 225 -9.67 17.60 3.24
N SER A 226 -10.77 17.54 3.99
CA SER A 226 -11.71 18.67 4.17
C SER A 226 -12.13 19.37 2.86
N LEU A 227 -12.53 18.58 1.86
CA LEU A 227 -12.89 19.08 0.53
C LEU A 227 -14.08 20.07 0.60
N THR A 228 -14.04 21.12 -0.22
CA THR A 228 -15.11 22.13 -0.33
C THR A 228 -15.18 22.68 -1.76
N GLY A 229 -16.38 22.88 -2.31
CA GLY A 229 -16.59 23.56 -3.60
C GLY A 229 -16.44 22.68 -4.84
N TRP A 230 -16.26 21.37 -4.67
CA TRP A 230 -16.00 20.44 -5.75
C TRP A 230 -17.26 19.99 -6.51
N GLY A 231 -17.04 19.70 -7.79
CA GLY A 231 -17.86 18.94 -8.74
C GLY A 231 -18.35 17.60 -8.22
N PRO A 232 -19.36 17.01 -8.86
CA PRO A 232 -19.58 15.57 -8.74
C PRO A 232 -18.36 14.79 -9.26
N ILE A 233 -18.32 13.49 -8.99
CA ILE A 233 -17.26 12.60 -9.49
C ILE A 233 -17.51 12.31 -10.96
N GLU A 234 -16.51 12.55 -11.79
CA GLU A 234 -16.51 12.30 -13.22
C GLU A 234 -15.51 11.19 -13.57
N PRO A 235 -15.71 10.45 -14.67
CA PRO A 235 -16.81 10.58 -15.65
C PRO A 235 -18.12 9.91 -15.23
N ASP A 236 -18.21 9.33 -14.04
CA ASP A 236 -19.38 8.52 -13.64
C ASP A 236 -20.70 9.30 -13.64
N THR A 237 -20.66 10.61 -13.37
CA THR A 237 -21.87 11.42 -13.28
C THR A 237 -22.38 11.86 -14.66
N HIS A 238 -21.52 12.37 -15.54
CA HIS A 238 -21.96 12.93 -16.83
C HIS A 238 -21.40 12.23 -18.07
N GLY A 239 -20.50 11.26 -17.90
CA GLY A 239 -19.80 10.57 -18.99
C GLY A 239 -18.77 11.47 -19.68
N GLY A 240 -18.35 11.07 -20.88
CA GLY A 240 -17.30 11.77 -21.64
C GLY A 240 -15.95 11.06 -21.53
N ASN A 241 -14.97 11.55 -22.30
CA ASN A 241 -13.65 10.94 -22.39
C ASN A 241 -12.60 11.66 -21.54
N TRP A 242 -12.81 12.91 -21.11
CA TRP A 242 -11.94 13.66 -20.19
C TRP A 242 -10.43 13.44 -20.44
N GLY A 243 -9.96 13.72 -21.66
CA GLY A 243 -8.55 13.52 -22.02
C GLY A 243 -8.10 12.06 -22.14
N GLY A 244 -9.02 11.11 -22.33
CA GLY A 244 -8.75 9.67 -22.41
C GLY A 244 -9.09 8.87 -21.14
N CYS A 245 -9.57 9.53 -20.10
CA CYS A 245 -10.05 8.88 -18.88
C CYS A 245 -11.29 8.01 -19.14
N GLY A 246 -11.24 6.75 -18.66
CA GLY A 246 -12.32 5.76 -18.79
C GLY A 246 -12.10 4.63 -19.83
N ASN A 247 -11.11 4.73 -20.73
CA ASN A 247 -10.85 3.68 -21.73
C ASN A 247 -9.64 2.77 -21.41
N THR A 248 -8.63 3.28 -20.69
CA THR A 248 -7.39 2.53 -20.38
C THR A 248 -6.82 2.79 -18.98
N ASN A 249 -7.32 3.80 -18.28
CA ASN A 249 -6.99 4.09 -16.88
C ASN A 249 -8.31 4.36 -16.14
N PRO A 250 -8.58 3.74 -14.98
CA PRO A 250 -9.62 4.25 -14.10
C PRO A 250 -9.17 5.65 -13.69
N CYS A 251 -9.90 6.68 -14.11
CA CYS A 251 -9.74 8.01 -13.55
C CYS A 251 -11.04 8.36 -12.86
N ASP A 252 -10.93 8.73 -11.61
CA ASP A 252 -11.89 9.38 -10.77
C ASP A 252 -11.43 10.83 -10.61
N LEU A 253 -12.11 11.76 -11.26
CA LEU A 253 -11.79 13.19 -11.19
C LEU A 253 -12.96 13.98 -10.58
N ARG A 254 -12.70 15.17 -10.05
CA ARG A 254 -13.76 16.19 -9.83
C ARG A 254 -13.44 17.48 -10.56
N THR A 255 -14.49 18.18 -10.96
CA THR A 255 -14.35 19.52 -11.54
C THR A 255 -14.31 20.60 -10.46
N VAL A 256 -13.57 21.66 -10.72
CA VAL A 256 -13.72 22.89 -9.95
C VAL A 256 -15.03 23.55 -10.40
N TYR A 257 -15.91 23.96 -9.49
CA TYR A 257 -17.21 24.56 -9.83
C TYR A 257 -18.28 23.58 -10.37
N ALA A 258 -18.92 22.84 -9.45
CA ALA A 258 -20.11 22.02 -9.71
C ALA A 258 -21.36 22.86 -9.99
N TYR A 259 -22.23 22.37 -10.88
CA TYR A 259 -23.60 22.85 -11.05
C TYR A 259 -24.37 22.80 -9.71
N ASN A 260 -24.45 23.93 -9.01
CA ASN A 260 -25.54 24.18 -8.07
C ASN A 260 -26.03 25.62 -8.20
N GLU A 261 -27.35 25.71 -8.29
CA GLU A 261 -28.13 26.84 -8.77
C GLU A 261 -28.05 28.06 -7.84
N GLY A 262 -27.24 29.05 -8.21
CA GLY A 262 -27.21 30.35 -7.53
C GLY A 262 -26.67 31.44 -8.44
N THR A 263 -27.46 32.47 -8.71
CA THR A 263 -27.17 33.59 -9.62
C THR A 263 -26.02 34.52 -9.18
N ASN A 264 -25.13 34.10 -8.28
CA ASN A 264 -24.37 35.00 -7.41
C ASN A 264 -22.84 34.79 -7.40
N ASN A 265 -22.24 34.03 -8.34
CA ASN A 265 -20.79 33.72 -8.36
C ASN A 265 -20.27 32.83 -7.22
N GLU A 266 -21.14 32.08 -6.53
CA GLU A 266 -20.71 31.10 -5.53
C GLU A 266 -20.24 29.83 -6.26
N GLY A 267 -18.96 29.43 -6.11
CA GLY A 267 -18.46 28.12 -6.58
C GLY A 267 -17.27 28.11 -7.55
N LYS A 268 -16.65 29.23 -7.92
CA LYS A 268 -15.53 29.27 -8.91
C LYS A 268 -14.18 28.76 -8.38
N ASP A 269 -14.23 28.10 -7.23
CA ASP A 269 -13.07 27.53 -6.61
C ASP A 269 -13.47 26.25 -5.89
N ALA A 270 -12.46 25.42 -5.71
CA ALA A 270 -12.55 24.25 -4.87
C ALA A 270 -11.28 24.18 -4.03
N SER A 271 -11.42 23.63 -2.83
CA SER A 271 -10.31 23.52 -1.90
C SER A 271 -10.28 22.19 -1.18
N PHE A 272 -9.10 21.88 -0.68
CA PHE A 272 -8.79 20.72 0.13
C PHE A 272 -7.60 21.08 1.03
N VAL A 273 -7.35 20.26 2.05
CA VAL A 273 -6.26 20.40 3.00
C VAL A 273 -5.24 19.31 2.72
N LEU A 274 -3.97 19.68 2.65
CA LEU A 274 -2.84 18.75 2.62
C LEU A 274 -1.91 19.06 3.80
N ASP A 275 -1.24 18.04 4.31
CA ASP A 275 -0.07 18.15 5.19
C ASP A 275 1.19 18.38 4.36
N PHE A 276 1.80 19.54 4.53
CA PHE A 276 3.04 19.92 3.87
C PHE A 276 4.28 19.41 4.63
N GLY A 277 4.11 18.65 5.71
CA GLY A 277 5.20 18.14 6.52
C GLY A 277 6.06 19.27 7.10
N MET A 278 7.34 18.97 7.39
CA MET A 278 8.26 19.91 8.05
C MET A 278 9.60 20.11 7.29
N GLY A 279 9.71 19.61 6.05
CA GLY A 279 10.94 19.59 5.24
C GLY A 279 11.26 20.91 4.52
N ALA A 280 12.50 21.07 4.05
CA ALA A 280 12.98 22.33 3.44
C ALA A 280 12.86 22.40 1.89
N SER A 281 12.62 21.27 1.23
CA SER A 281 12.43 21.20 -0.23
C SER A 281 11.16 20.42 -0.49
N LYS A 282 10.14 21.09 -1.00
CA LYS A 282 8.83 20.50 -1.23
C LYS A 282 8.16 21.09 -2.47
N GLU A 283 7.45 20.24 -3.20
CA GLU A 283 6.61 20.65 -4.33
C GLU A 283 5.18 20.18 -4.12
N LEU A 284 4.22 21.08 -4.34
CA LEU A 284 2.83 20.71 -4.57
C LEU A 284 2.73 20.32 -6.04
N VAL A 285 2.36 19.07 -6.29
CA VAL A 285 2.12 18.54 -7.63
C VAL A 285 0.61 18.38 -7.81
N LEU A 286 0.08 18.98 -8.87
CA LEU A 286 -1.34 18.91 -9.24
C LEU A 286 -1.48 18.30 -10.63
N ARG A 287 -2.34 17.30 -10.79
CA ARG A 287 -2.72 16.77 -12.11
C ARG A 287 -4.08 17.31 -12.53
N ILE A 288 -4.08 18.15 -13.55
CA ILE A 288 -5.25 18.92 -13.99
C ILE A 288 -5.42 18.76 -15.51
N LEU A 289 -6.67 18.66 -15.95
CA LEU A 289 -7.01 18.58 -17.37
C LEU A 289 -7.00 19.99 -17.99
N ASP A 290 -6.05 20.22 -18.90
CA ASP A 290 -6.10 21.32 -19.87
C ASP A 290 -6.98 20.87 -21.03
N GLY A 291 -8.22 21.34 -21.08
CA GLY A 291 -9.25 20.92 -22.01
C GLY A 291 -9.20 21.66 -23.35
N ALA A 292 -10.24 21.42 -24.16
CA ALA A 292 -10.33 22.00 -25.50
C ALA A 292 -10.56 23.53 -25.53
N ASP A 293 -10.87 24.15 -24.39
CA ASP A 293 -11.16 25.58 -24.25
C ASP A 293 -10.19 26.24 -23.26
N VAL A 294 -10.49 27.46 -22.80
CA VAL A 294 -9.67 28.20 -21.83
C VAL A 294 -9.88 27.68 -20.41
N ASP A 295 -8.98 26.81 -19.98
CA ASP A 295 -8.93 26.23 -18.62
C ASP A 295 -7.93 26.97 -17.71
N ASP A 296 -7.92 28.30 -17.80
CA ASP A 296 -7.07 29.16 -16.97
C ASP A 296 -7.45 29.04 -15.48
N PHE A 297 -6.44 28.88 -14.63
CA PHE A 297 -6.62 28.80 -13.19
C PHE A 297 -5.46 29.40 -12.40
N ILE A 298 -5.72 29.67 -11.12
CA ILE A 298 -4.71 30.02 -10.12
C ILE A 298 -4.79 29.07 -8.94
N VAL A 299 -3.67 28.89 -8.25
CA VAL A 299 -3.61 28.13 -7.00
C VAL A 299 -3.28 29.08 -5.86
N LYS A 300 -4.03 28.97 -4.78
CA LYS A 300 -3.80 29.68 -3.53
C LYS A 300 -3.55 28.71 -2.39
N ILE A 301 -2.62 29.04 -1.51
CA ILE A 301 -2.40 28.36 -0.24
C ILE A 301 -2.74 29.34 0.88
N ASP A 302 -3.70 28.99 1.72
CA ASP A 302 -4.27 29.85 2.77
C ASP A 302 -4.67 31.25 2.26
N GLY A 303 -5.18 31.31 1.03
CA GLY A 303 -5.62 32.54 0.38
C GLY A 303 -4.52 33.34 -0.32
N VAL A 304 -3.24 32.96 -0.19
CA VAL A 304 -2.12 33.57 -0.92
C VAL A 304 -1.94 32.87 -2.25
N GLN A 305 -1.98 33.61 -3.36
CA GLN A 305 -1.71 33.04 -4.69
C GLN A 305 -0.25 32.63 -4.80
N VAL A 306 -0.02 31.37 -5.15
CA VAL A 306 1.31 30.76 -5.31
C VAL A 306 1.60 30.34 -6.76
N PHE A 307 0.55 30.19 -7.57
CA PHE A 307 0.68 29.75 -8.96
C PHE A 307 -0.44 30.32 -9.84
N SER A 308 -0.17 30.39 -11.14
CA SER A 308 -1.14 30.72 -12.18
C SER A 308 -0.80 29.95 -13.45
N TYR A 309 -1.81 29.44 -14.11
CA TYR A 309 -1.72 28.77 -15.39
C TYR A 309 -2.63 29.46 -16.40
N ASN A 310 -2.09 29.66 -17.61
CA ASN A 310 -2.88 30.09 -18.76
C ASN A 310 -2.90 28.92 -19.75
N ALA A 311 -4.08 28.39 -20.01
CA ALA A 311 -4.33 27.30 -20.95
C ALA A 311 -3.86 27.67 -22.35
N LEU A 312 -3.31 26.69 -23.05
CA LEU A 312 -2.92 26.85 -24.45
C LEU A 312 -4.10 26.57 -25.39
N GLY A 313 -5.10 25.83 -24.90
CA GLY A 313 -6.28 25.38 -25.64
C GLY A 313 -5.94 24.38 -26.76
N GLY A 314 -6.97 23.86 -27.42
CA GLY A 314 -6.81 23.08 -28.66
C GLY A 314 -6.73 21.56 -28.52
N GLY A 315 -6.98 21.00 -27.33
CA GLY A 315 -7.17 19.56 -27.11
C GLY A 315 -7.23 19.21 -25.62
N GLU A 316 -7.76 18.02 -25.28
CA GLU A 316 -7.83 17.55 -23.89
C GLU A 316 -6.52 16.84 -23.50
N ASN A 317 -5.71 17.46 -22.64
CA ASN A 317 -4.44 16.92 -22.15
C ASN A 317 -4.35 17.02 -20.63
N TRP A 318 -4.02 15.91 -19.98
CA TRP A 318 -3.66 15.92 -18.56
C TRP A 318 -2.27 16.52 -18.38
N VAL A 319 -2.17 17.56 -17.56
CA VAL A 319 -0.94 18.30 -17.29
C VAL A 319 -0.62 18.24 -15.80
N GLU A 320 0.64 17.92 -15.49
CA GLU A 320 1.17 18.07 -14.13
C GLU A 320 1.72 19.48 -13.92
N HIS A 321 1.27 20.12 -12.85
CA HIS A 321 1.75 21.42 -12.40
C HIS A 321 2.54 21.26 -11.11
N ARG A 322 3.83 21.61 -11.15
CA ARG A 322 4.74 21.54 -10.00
C ARG A 322 4.96 22.93 -9.45
N ILE A 323 4.62 23.12 -8.18
CA ILE A 323 4.63 24.41 -7.50
C ILE A 323 5.54 24.29 -6.29
N ASN A 324 6.59 25.12 -6.21
CA ASN A 324 7.45 25.14 -5.04
C ASN A 324 6.67 25.66 -3.82
N VAL A 325 6.56 24.82 -2.79
CA VAL A 325 5.82 25.10 -1.54
C VAL A 325 6.70 24.93 -0.31
N SER A 326 8.02 25.04 -0.49
CA SER A 326 9.01 24.82 0.56
C SER A 326 8.85 25.73 1.78
N SER A 327 8.17 26.87 1.63
CA SER A 327 7.86 27.82 2.71
C SER A 327 6.68 27.44 3.60
N TYR A 328 5.89 26.44 3.21
CA TYR A 328 4.70 25.98 3.92
C TYR A 328 5.02 24.71 4.73
N ASN A 329 4.45 24.53 5.91
CA ASN A 329 4.69 23.38 6.78
C ASN A 329 3.41 23.02 7.51
N SER A 330 3.21 21.75 7.86
CA SER A 330 1.98 21.23 8.44
C SER A 330 0.76 21.41 7.54
N LEU A 331 -0.45 21.36 8.10
CA LEU A 331 -1.70 21.43 7.36
C LEU A 331 -1.93 22.83 6.77
N HIS A 332 -2.20 22.88 5.47
CA HIS A 332 -2.59 24.10 4.77
C HIS A 332 -3.76 23.84 3.82
N THR A 333 -4.58 24.86 3.61
CA THR A 333 -5.66 24.79 2.62
C THR A 333 -5.14 25.17 1.24
N VAL A 334 -5.14 24.21 0.33
CA VAL A 334 -4.92 24.42 -1.11
C VAL A 334 -6.26 24.76 -1.75
N ARG A 335 -6.30 25.81 -2.56
CA ARG A 335 -7.49 26.26 -3.28
C ARG A 335 -7.17 26.52 -4.74
N ILE A 336 -7.89 25.85 -5.63
CA ILE A 336 -7.83 26.03 -7.08
C ILE A 336 -8.97 26.95 -7.48
N VAL A 337 -8.67 28.01 -8.22
CA VAL A 337 -9.64 29.05 -8.60
C VAL A 337 -9.59 29.23 -10.11
N THR A 338 -10.73 29.13 -10.78
CA THR A 338 -10.82 29.34 -12.22
C THR A 338 -10.87 30.84 -12.55
N THR A 339 -10.24 31.27 -13.64
CA THR A 339 -10.09 32.70 -13.97
C THR A 339 -10.83 33.19 -15.23
N ASP A 340 -11.39 32.30 -16.03
CA ASP A 340 -11.98 32.62 -17.35
C ASP A 340 -13.41 33.23 -17.32
N TYR A 341 -14.19 33.09 -16.26
CA TYR A 341 -15.67 33.23 -16.28
C TYR A 341 -16.32 34.49 -16.93
N ASN A 342 -15.60 35.57 -17.20
CA ASN A 342 -16.15 36.79 -17.82
C ASN A 342 -15.88 36.94 -19.32
N THR A 343 -15.32 35.92 -19.99
CA THR A 343 -15.10 35.96 -21.44
C THR A 343 -16.40 35.61 -22.19
N PRO A 344 -16.93 36.47 -23.08
CA PRO A 344 -18.09 36.11 -23.90
C PRO A 344 -17.77 34.88 -24.75
N GLY A 345 -18.40 33.74 -24.44
CA GLY A 345 -18.05 32.46 -25.06
C GLY A 345 -17.84 31.31 -24.07
N THR A 346 -17.86 31.58 -22.74
CA THR A 346 -17.86 30.55 -21.69
C THR A 346 -18.72 29.35 -22.09
N TRP A 347 -18.07 28.20 -22.15
CA TRP A 347 -18.49 26.97 -22.83
C TRP A 347 -19.98 26.64 -22.65
N ASN A 348 -20.71 26.39 -23.74
CA ASN A 348 -22.12 25.98 -23.69
C ASN A 348 -22.31 24.60 -23.01
N TYR A 349 -21.24 23.82 -22.86
CA TYR A 349 -21.21 22.52 -22.18
C TYR A 349 -20.80 22.62 -20.71
N PHE A 350 -20.54 23.82 -20.18
CA PHE A 350 -20.37 24.01 -18.74
C PHE A 350 -21.53 23.38 -17.94
N ASN A 351 -22.74 23.42 -18.50
CA ASN A 351 -23.88 22.64 -18.03
C ASN A 351 -24.01 21.35 -18.87
N PRO A 352 -23.90 20.13 -18.28
CA PRO A 352 -23.80 19.82 -16.84
C PRO A 352 -22.39 19.52 -16.30
N TYR A 353 -21.34 19.61 -17.14
CA TYR A 353 -20.03 19.00 -16.87
C TYR A 353 -19.12 19.75 -15.87
N GLY A 354 -19.39 21.02 -15.53
CA GLY A 354 -18.52 21.85 -14.67
C GLY A 354 -17.36 22.52 -15.43
N HIS A 355 -16.34 23.01 -14.72
CA HIS A 355 -15.14 23.65 -15.30
C HIS A 355 -13.85 23.04 -14.71
N LEU A 356 -12.77 22.88 -15.47
CA LEU A 356 -11.47 22.39 -15.00
C LEU A 356 -11.48 21.05 -14.22
N GLY A 357 -11.19 19.94 -14.89
CA GLY A 357 -11.05 18.63 -14.24
C GLY A 357 -9.76 18.50 -13.45
N VAL A 358 -9.84 18.05 -12.19
CA VAL A 358 -8.69 17.78 -11.32
C VAL A 358 -8.73 16.33 -10.90
N ASP A 359 -7.61 15.64 -11.07
CA ASP A 359 -7.47 14.21 -10.81
C ASP A 359 -6.86 13.96 -9.43
N TRP A 360 -5.70 14.55 -9.13
CA TRP A 360 -5.10 14.43 -7.80
C TRP A 360 -4.19 15.60 -7.45
N ALA A 361 -3.83 15.68 -6.17
CA ALA A 361 -2.87 16.61 -5.61
C ALA A 361 -2.00 15.94 -4.55
N GLU A 362 -0.70 16.22 -4.55
CA GLU A 362 0.22 15.67 -3.54
C GLU A 362 1.36 16.63 -3.20
N ILE A 363 1.96 16.39 -2.03
CA ILE A 363 3.19 17.03 -1.58
C ILE A 363 4.34 16.04 -1.73
N GLN A 364 5.33 16.38 -2.55
CA GLN A 364 6.60 15.64 -2.71
C GLN A 364 7.72 16.35 -1.96
#